data_AF-A0AAU8JG14-F1
#
_entry.id   AF-A0AAU8JG14-F1
#
_cell.length_a   1.000
_cell.length_b   1.000
_cell.length_c   1.000
_cell.angle_alpha   90.00
_cell.angle_beta   90.00
_cell.angle_gamma   90.00
#
_symmetry.space_group_name_H-M   'P 1'
#
loop_
_entity.id
_entity.type
_entity.pdbx_description
1 polymer ?
#
loop_
_entity_poly.entity_id
_entity_poly.type
_entity_poly.pdbx_seq_one_letter_code
_entity_poly.pdbx_strand_id
1 'polypeptide(L)' 'MTKQNGWEFWIDRGGTFTDIVAKRPDGKLVIHKVLSENPD' A
#
# COMPACT_ATOMS: atom_id res chain seq x y z
N MET A 1 15.67 -12.63 -15.38
CA MET A 1 15.32 -11.72 -14.27
C MET A 1 14.05 -11.00 -14.67
N THR A 2 12.90 -11.43 -14.15
CA THR A 2 11.59 -11.01 -14.64
C THR A 2 11.33 -9.55 -14.27
N LYS A 3 10.95 -8.75 -15.27
CA LYS A 3 10.52 -7.37 -15.12
C LYS A 3 9.24 -7.35 -14.27
N GLN A 4 9.35 -7.02 -12.97
CA GLN A 4 8.20 -6.66 -12.15
C GLN A 4 7.68 -5.31 -12.68
N ASN A 5 6.85 -5.35 -13.72
CA ASN A 5 6.35 -4.17 -14.45
C ASN A 5 4.96 -3.72 -13.96
N GLY A 6 4.51 -4.26 -12.83
CA GLY A 6 3.20 -3.99 -12.24
C GLY A 6 3.28 -3.13 -10.99
N TRP A 7 2.13 -2.82 -10.43
CA TRP A 7 2.06 -2.29 -9.08
C TRP A 7 2.33 -3.40 -8.06
N GLU A 8 3.09 -3.08 -7.02
CA GLU A 8 3.29 -3.95 -5.87
C GLU A 8 2.68 -3.28 -4.64
N PHE A 9 2.02 -4.04 -3.77
CA PHE A 9 1.35 -3.51 -2.59
C PHE A 9 1.77 -4.28 -1.34
N TRP A 10 1.99 -3.55 -0.25
CA TRP A 10 2.11 -4.06 1.10
C TRP A 10 1.04 -3.37 1.96
N ILE A 11 0.25 -4.18 2.66
CA ILE A 11 -0.84 -3.72 3.51
C ILE A 11 -0.57 -4.23 4.91
N ASP A 12 -0.47 -3.31 5.86
CA ASP A 12 -0.33 -3.61 7.29
C ASP A 12 -1.55 -3.05 8.03
N ARG A 13 -2.42 -3.96 8.48
CA ARG A 13 -3.63 -3.59 9.22
C ARG A 13 -3.31 -3.51 10.70
N GLY A 14 -3.34 -2.30 11.25
CA GLY A 14 -3.29 -2.04 12.69
C GLY A 14 -4.68 -1.91 13.33
N GLY A 15 -4.69 -1.55 14.62
CA GLY A 15 -5.93 -1.33 15.38
C GLY A 15 -6.71 -0.10 14.90
N THR A 16 -6.12 1.09 14.96
CA THR A 16 -6.78 2.34 14.54
C THR A 16 -6.57 2.66 13.05
N PHE A 17 -5.41 2.32 12.50
CA PHE A 17 -5.04 2.67 11.14
C PHE A 17 -4.47 1.47 10.36
N THR A 18 -4.69 1.50 9.05
CA THR A 18 -4.07 0.60 8.08
C THR A 18 -3.06 1.39 7.26
N ASP A 19 -1.83 0.89 7.19
CA ASP A 19 -0.76 1.41 6.36
C ASP A 19 -0.74 0.69 5.01
N ILE A 20 -0.76 1.47 3.94
CA ILE A 20 -0.70 1.00 2.56
C ILE A 20 0.58 1.55 1.94
N VAL A 21 1.47 0.66 1.55
CA VAL A 21 2.64 1.01 0.74
C VAL A 21 2.43 0.43 -0.65
N ALA A 22 2.49 1.29 -1.66
CA ALA A 22 2.40 0.89 -3.06
C ALA A 22 3.69 1.26 -3.78
N LYS A 23 4.27 0.31 -4.51
CA LYS A 23 5.35 0.59 -5.46
C LYS A 23 4.76 0.65 -6.86
N ARG A 24 4.92 1.80 -7.50
CA ARG A 24 4.54 2.04 -8.88
C ARG A 24 5.42 1.19 -9.82
N PRO A 25 4.94 0.91 -11.05
CA PRO A 25 5.78 0.31 -12.09
C PRO A 25 7.07 1.07 -12.39
N ASP A 26 7.11 2.39 -12.14
CA ASP A 26 8.30 3.24 -12.28
C ASP A 26 9.26 3.19 -11.06
N GLY A 27 8.97 2.31 -10.09
CA GLY A 27 9.77 2.12 -8.88
C GLY A 27 9.50 3.11 -7.76
N LYS A 28 8.66 4.14 -7.97
CA LYS A 28 8.34 5.11 -6.91
C LYS A 28 7.42 4.51 -5.86
N LEU A 29 7.69 4.83 -4.60
CA LEU A 29 6.82 4.46 -3.48
C LEU A 29 5.76 5.53 -3.24
N VAL A 30 4.54 5.06 -2.98
CA VAL A 30 3.41 5.85 -2.51
C VAL A 30 2.98 5.24 -1.18
N ILE A 31 2.84 6.10 -0.16
CA ILE A 31 2.47 5.68 1.19
C ILE A 31 1.15 6.35 1.54
N HIS A 32 0.20 5.58 2.03
CA HIS A 32 -1.08 6.08 2.48
C HIS A 32 -1.48 5.42 3.80
N LYS A 33 -2.09 6.21 4.68
CA LYS A 33 -2.60 5.74 5.98
C LYS A 33 -4.08 6.07 6.06
N VAL A 34 -4.88 5.06 6.35
CA VAL A 34 -6.35 5.19 6.46
C VAL A 34 -6.82 4.63 7.79
N LEU A 35 -8.01 5.03 8.27
CA LEU A 35 -8.63 4.37 9.43
C LEU A 35 -8.85 2.88 9.10
N SER A 36 -8.54 2.00 10.05
CA SER A 36 -8.69 0.54 9.86
C SER A 36 -10.15 0.09 9.74
N GLU A 37 -11.07 0.91 10.24
CA GLU A 37 -12.50 0.74 10.11
C GLU A 37 -13.06 2.07 9.60
N ASN A 38 -13.84 1.99 8.52
CA ASN A 38 -14.59 3.14 8.04
C ASN A 38 -15.95 3.12 8.77
N PRO A 39 -16.31 4.17 9.53
CA PRO A 39 -17.61 4.25 10.18
C PRO A 39 -18.65 4.61 9.13
N ASP A 40 -19.12 3.60 8.38
CA ASP A 40 -20.38 3.66 7.64
C ASP A 40 -21.52 3.11 8.51
#